data_AF-A0A8J9VZ44-F1
#
_entry.id   AF-A0A8J9VZ44-F1
#
_cell.length_a   1.000
_cell.length_b   1.000
_cell.length_c   1.000
_cell.angle_alpha   90.00
_cell.angle_beta   90.00
_cell.angle_gamma   90.00
#
_symmetry.space_group_name_H-M   'P 1'
#
loop_
_entity.id
_entity.type
_entity.pdbx_description
1 polymer ?
#
loop_
_entity_poly.entity_id
_entity_poly.type
_entity_poly.pdbx_seq_one_letter_code
_entity_poly.pdbx_strand_id
1 'polypeptide(L)'
;MAQEKEREVVTELLELYRDLPCLWDLTCESYKDSTQKRNAWDILAHKLNEIDPTANAASAKKKIDNLRISYLRESKKEQQIGGTKRKKLTRERNIEIKKEKMIEAANNLLTSKTETNAFGVYVGKKMEEIPLGQQRDLAEKLISEIMFLVDKQTI
;
A
#
# COMPACT_ATOMS: atom_id res chain seq x y z
N MET A 1 39.23 -20.53 -5.18
CA MET A 1 39.32 -21.35 -6.41
C MET A 1 38.13 -22.29 -6.56
N ALA A 2 37.81 -23.15 -5.59
CA ALA A 2 36.66 -24.07 -5.71
C ALA A 2 35.27 -23.37 -5.84
N GLN A 3 35.04 -22.28 -5.09
CA GLN A 3 33.77 -21.54 -5.15
C GLN A 3 33.55 -20.76 -6.46
N GLU A 4 34.63 -20.36 -7.15
CA GLU A 4 34.53 -19.63 -8.42
C GLU A 4 34.08 -20.58 -9.54
N LYS A 5 34.71 -21.76 -9.57
CA LYS A 5 34.34 -22.83 -10.51
C LYS A 5 32.90 -23.30 -10.32
N GLU A 6 32.40 -23.37 -9.08
CA GLU A 6 30.99 -23.69 -8.84
C GLU A 6 30.06 -22.62 -9.44
N ARG A 7 30.39 -21.33 -9.29
CA ARG A 7 29.57 -20.25 -9.85
C ARG A 7 29.54 -20.29 -11.37
N GLU A 8 30.68 -20.47 -12.01
CA GLU A 8 30.79 -20.58 -13.47
C GLU A 8 29.93 -21.74 -14.01
N VAL A 9 30.06 -22.93 -13.43
CA VAL A 9 29.27 -24.10 -13.81
C VAL A 9 27.77 -23.88 -13.58
N VAL A 10 27.39 -23.23 -12.48
CA VAL A 10 25.97 -22.91 -12.20
C VAL A 10 25.42 -21.86 -13.18
N THR A 11 26.22 -20.88 -13.59
CA THR A 11 25.83 -19.89 -14.61
C THR A 11 25.57 -20.59 -15.94
N GLU A 12 26.52 -21.40 -16.41
CA GLU A 12 26.36 -22.17 -17.65
C GLU A 12 25.18 -23.16 -17.57
N LEU A 13 24.96 -23.79 -16.42
CA LEU A 13 23.79 -24.65 -16.18
C LEU A 13 22.47 -23.88 -16.36
N LEU A 14 22.41 -22.63 -15.89
CA LEU A 14 21.22 -21.78 -16.03
C LEU A 14 21.01 -21.31 -17.48
N GLU A 15 22.09 -21.04 -18.21
CA GLU A 15 22.04 -20.72 -19.64
C GLU A 15 21.52 -21.92 -20.45
N LEU A 16 22.07 -23.12 -20.22
CA LEU A 16 21.56 -24.35 -20.82
C LEU A 16 20.10 -24.60 -20.46
N TYR A 17 19.71 -24.36 -19.20
CA TYR A 17 18.32 -24.52 -18.77
C TYR A 17 17.38 -23.56 -19.52
N ARG A 18 17.82 -22.34 -19.80
CA ARG A 18 17.07 -21.34 -20.56
C ARG A 18 16.85 -21.80 -22.01
N ASP A 19 17.87 -22.40 -22.62
CA ASP A 19 17.82 -22.86 -24.02
C ASP A 19 17.06 -24.18 -24.23
N LEU A 20 16.58 -24.80 -23.15
CA LEU A 20 15.79 -26.04 -23.17
C LEU A 20 14.30 -25.76 -22.88
N PRO A 21 13.52 -25.25 -23.86
CA PRO A 21 12.10 -24.89 -23.65
C PRO A 21 11.24 -26.09 -23.25
N CYS A 22 11.63 -27.31 -23.60
CA CYS A 22 10.96 -28.55 -23.18
C CYS A 22 10.84 -28.69 -21.64
N LEU A 23 11.65 -27.97 -20.86
CA LEU A 23 11.66 -28.03 -19.39
C LEU A 23 10.79 -26.97 -18.70
N TRP A 24 10.47 -25.86 -19.36
CA TRP A 24 9.81 -24.71 -18.72
C TRP A 24 8.72 -24.04 -19.55
N ASP A 25 8.71 -24.19 -20.87
CA ASP A 25 7.73 -23.57 -21.74
C ASP A 25 6.54 -24.50 -21.98
N LEU A 26 5.39 -24.18 -21.38
CA LEU A 26 4.16 -24.95 -21.56
C LEU A 26 3.55 -24.82 -22.96
N THR A 27 3.97 -23.82 -23.74
CA THR A 27 3.43 -23.54 -25.08
C THR A 27 4.14 -24.34 -26.17
N CYS A 28 5.32 -24.91 -25.86
CA CYS A 28 6.08 -25.70 -26.81
C CYS A 28 5.57 -27.15 -26.89
N GLU A 29 5.44 -27.71 -28.09
CA GLU A 29 5.04 -29.12 -28.31
C GLU A 29 5.99 -30.10 -27.59
N SER A 30 7.29 -29.75 -27.55
CA SER A 30 8.33 -30.54 -26.87
C SER A 30 8.12 -30.68 -25.37
N TYR A 31 7.31 -29.82 -24.74
CA TYR A 31 6.96 -29.94 -23.33
C TYR A 31 6.08 -31.16 -23.05
N LYS A 32 5.32 -31.66 -24.03
CA LYS A 32 4.52 -32.88 -23.85
C LYS A 32 5.34 -34.15 -24.04
N ASP A 33 6.52 -34.06 -24.65
CA ASP A 33 7.40 -35.20 -24.91
C ASP A 33 8.27 -35.54 -23.69
N SER A 34 7.95 -36.68 -23.07
CA SER A 34 8.69 -37.20 -21.91
C SER A 34 10.13 -37.57 -22.24
N THR A 35 10.39 -38.03 -23.47
CA THR A 35 11.73 -38.46 -23.91
C THR A 35 12.64 -37.25 -24.07
N GLN A 36 12.15 -36.18 -24.68
CA GLN A 36 12.89 -34.92 -24.81
C GLN A 36 13.19 -34.30 -23.44
N LYS A 37 12.23 -34.33 -22.51
CA LYS A 37 12.45 -33.89 -21.13
C LYS A 37 13.56 -34.68 -20.42
N ARG A 38 13.56 -36.00 -20.57
CA ARG A 38 14.61 -36.84 -19.99
C ARG A 38 15.98 -36.48 -20.55
N ASN A 39 16.11 -36.39 -21.86
CA ASN A 39 17.36 -36.02 -22.52
C ASN A 39 17.84 -34.63 -22.08
N ALA A 40 16.93 -33.66 -21.94
CA ALA A 40 17.25 -32.32 -21.46
C ALA A 40 17.77 -32.32 -20.02
N TRP A 41 17.18 -33.13 -19.12
CA TRP A 41 17.70 -33.29 -17.76
C TRP A 41 19.04 -34.02 -17.72
N ASP A 42 19.28 -34.98 -18.61
CA ASP A 42 20.56 -35.68 -18.72
C ASP A 42 21.68 -34.73 -19.20
N ILE A 43 21.39 -33.82 -20.13
CA ILE A 43 22.31 -32.75 -20.54
C ILE A 43 22.69 -31.85 -19.36
N LEU A 44 21.70 -31.42 -18.57
CA LEU A 44 21.94 -30.60 -17.38
C LEU A 44 22.73 -31.37 -16.31
N ALA A 45 22.48 -32.67 -16.14
CA ALA A 45 23.23 -33.51 -15.22
C ALA A 45 24.69 -33.67 -15.64
N HIS A 46 24.96 -33.81 -16.95
CA HIS A 46 26.32 -33.84 -17.48
C HIS A 46 27.09 -32.57 -17.12
N LYS A 47 26.46 -31.39 -17.23
CA LYS A 47 27.10 -30.14 -16.81
C LYS A 47 27.32 -30.08 -15.30
N LEU A 48 26.37 -30.59 -14.51
CA LEU A 48 26.50 -30.64 -13.05
C LEU A 48 27.61 -31.60 -12.57
N ASN A 49 27.97 -32.61 -13.37
CA ASN A 49 29.06 -33.55 -13.07
C ASN A 49 30.44 -32.88 -13.00
N GLU A 50 30.62 -31.69 -13.58
CA GLU A 50 31.87 -30.93 -13.47
C GLU A 50 32.19 -30.49 -12.03
N ILE A 51 31.16 -30.39 -11.18
CA ILE A 51 31.28 -30.02 -9.76
C ILE A 51 30.95 -31.18 -8.81
N ASP A 52 30.01 -32.05 -9.19
CA ASP A 52 29.59 -33.22 -8.42
C ASP A 52 29.54 -34.45 -9.33
N PRO A 53 30.59 -35.27 -9.37
CA PRO A 53 30.67 -36.45 -10.25
C PRO A 53 29.56 -37.50 -10.03
N THR A 54 28.77 -37.38 -8.96
CA THR A 54 27.63 -38.27 -8.69
C THR A 54 26.30 -37.71 -9.17
N ALA A 55 26.32 -36.56 -9.84
CA ALA A 55 25.12 -35.89 -10.29
C ALA A 55 24.39 -36.68 -11.39
N ASN A 56 23.09 -36.81 -11.20
CA ASN A 56 22.17 -37.39 -12.16
C ASN A 56 21.05 -36.40 -12.48
N ALA A 57 20.14 -36.77 -13.37
CA ALA A 57 18.97 -35.96 -13.74
C ALA A 57 18.16 -35.46 -12.53
N ALA A 58 18.05 -36.27 -11.47
CA ALA A 58 17.34 -35.88 -10.24
C ALA A 58 18.12 -34.82 -9.44
N SER A 59 19.45 -34.93 -9.37
CA SER A 59 20.33 -33.91 -8.77
C SER A 59 20.24 -32.58 -9.52
N ALA A 60 20.25 -32.61 -10.87
CA ALA A 60 20.10 -31.42 -11.70
C ALA A 60 18.74 -30.74 -11.46
N LYS A 61 17.65 -31.51 -11.46
CA LYS A 61 16.31 -31.01 -11.15
C LYS A 61 16.26 -30.36 -9.76
N LYS A 62 16.80 -31.03 -8.74
CA LYS A 62 16.86 -30.51 -7.37
C LYS A 62 17.66 -29.21 -7.28
N LYS A 63 18.79 -29.09 -7.98
CA LYS A 63 19.59 -27.86 -8.02
C LYS A 63 18.80 -26.69 -8.64
N ILE A 64 18.14 -26.92 -9.78
CA ILE A 64 17.29 -25.91 -10.44
C ILE A 64 16.12 -25.49 -9.54
N ASP A 65 15.43 -26.45 -8.92
CA ASP A 65 14.31 -26.16 -8.02
C ASP A 65 14.78 -25.33 -6.81
N ASN A 66 15.93 -25.67 -6.22
CA ASN A 66 16.52 -24.89 -5.13
C ASN A 66 16.87 -23.45 -5.56
N LEU A 67 17.44 -23.26 -6.76
CA LEU A 67 17.74 -21.94 -7.30
C LEU A 67 16.45 -21.12 -7.50
N ARG A 68 15.40 -21.73 -8.07
CA ARG A 68 14.08 -21.11 -8.24
C ARG A 68 13.48 -20.67 -6.91
N ILE A 69 13.44 -21.56 -5.93
CA ILE A 69 12.89 -21.27 -4.60
C ILE A 69 13.69 -20.15 -3.92
N SER A 70 15.03 -20.17 -4.03
CA SER A 70 15.90 -19.14 -3.45
C SER A 70 15.62 -17.78 -4.08
N TYR A 71 15.55 -17.71 -5.41
CA TYR A 71 15.18 -16.50 -6.14
C TYR A 71 13.81 -15.97 -5.73
N LEU A 72 12.79 -16.84 -5.68
CA LEU A 72 11.43 -16.45 -5.28
C LEU A 72 11.40 -15.89 -3.84
N ARG A 73 12.16 -16.50 -2.92
CA ARG A 73 12.27 -16.01 -1.53
C ARG A 73 12.90 -14.63 -1.47
N GLU A 74 14.00 -14.41 -2.16
CA GLU A 74 14.67 -13.10 -2.20
C GLU A 74 13.80 -12.03 -2.85
N SER A 75 13.18 -12.33 -4.00
CA SER A 75 12.24 -11.41 -4.66
C SER A 75 11.05 -11.05 -3.75
N LYS A 76 10.50 -12.02 -3.02
CA LYS A 76 9.41 -11.76 -2.07
C LYS A 76 9.87 -10.91 -0.88
N LYS A 77 11.11 -11.05 -0.41
CA LYS A 77 11.66 -10.16 0.65
C LYS A 77 11.74 -8.73 0.14
N GLU A 78 12.28 -8.50 -1.05
CA GLU A 78 12.37 -7.17 -1.66
C GLU A 78 10.98 -6.52 -1.81
N GLN A 79 10.00 -7.29 -2.30
CA GLN A 79 8.63 -6.82 -2.44
C GLN A 79 7.96 -6.51 -1.09
N GLN A 80 8.17 -7.34 -0.07
CA GLN A 80 7.62 -7.12 1.27
C GLN A 80 8.27 -5.91 1.96
N ILE A 81 9.58 -5.73 1.83
CA ILE A 81 10.31 -4.56 2.33
C ILE A 81 9.78 -3.30 1.66
N GLY A 82 9.59 -3.32 0.33
CA GLY A 82 8.98 -2.23 -0.43
C GLY A 82 7.55 -1.92 0.03
N GLY A 83 6.72 -2.94 0.27
CA GLY A 83 5.36 -2.79 0.77
C GLY A 83 5.29 -2.21 2.18
N THR A 84 6.20 -2.59 3.07
CA THR A 84 6.26 -2.11 4.46
C THR A 84 6.70 -0.66 4.54
N LYS A 85 7.74 -0.28 3.76
CA LYS A 85 8.17 1.11 3.62
C LYS A 85 7.04 2.00 3.08
N ARG A 86 6.34 1.56 2.02
CA ARG A 86 5.18 2.28 1.47
C ARG A 86 4.06 2.49 2.51
N LYS A 87 3.69 1.46 3.28
CA LYS A 87 2.67 1.58 4.34
C LYS A 87 3.07 2.59 5.43
N LYS A 88 4.35 2.62 5.83
CA LYS A 88 4.88 3.58 6.81
C LYS A 88 4.80 5.02 6.30
N LEU A 89 5.28 5.27 5.07
CA LEU A 89 5.20 6.57 4.39
C LEU A 89 3.75 7.09 4.27
N THR A 90 2.81 6.23 3.89
CA THR A 90 1.39 6.62 3.80
C THR A 90 0.81 6.97 5.17
N ARG A 91 1.18 6.23 6.23
CA ARG A 91 0.72 6.52 7.59
C ARG A 91 1.28 7.84 8.12
N GLU A 92 2.56 8.09 7.92
CA GLU A 92 3.23 9.35 8.32
C GLU A 92 2.58 10.55 7.60
N ARG A 93 2.41 10.46 6.29
CA ARG A 93 1.71 11.50 5.51
C ARG A 93 0.27 11.75 5.98
N ASN A 94 -0.47 10.70 6.31
CA ASN A 94 -1.84 10.83 6.82
C ASN A 94 -1.89 11.49 8.21
N ILE A 95 -0.86 11.28 9.05
CA ILE A 95 -0.73 11.97 10.34
C ILE A 95 -0.43 13.46 10.11
N GLU A 96 0.47 13.78 9.17
CA GLU A 96 0.80 15.16 8.78
C GLU A 96 -0.44 15.92 8.31
N ILE A 97 -1.20 15.36 7.36
CA ILE A 97 -2.43 15.96 6.83
C ILE A 97 -3.45 16.21 7.95
N LYS A 98 -3.57 15.29 8.91
CA LYS A 98 -4.47 15.47 10.07
C LYS A 98 -3.99 16.60 10.98
N LYS A 99 -2.68 16.74 11.21
CA LYS A 99 -2.11 17.84 12.00
C LYS A 99 -2.36 19.18 11.31
N GLU A 100 -2.09 19.28 10.02
CA GLU A 100 -2.34 20.49 9.23
C GLU A 100 -3.81 20.92 9.31
N LYS A 101 -4.74 19.98 9.12
CA LYS A 101 -6.19 20.26 9.25
C LYS A 101 -6.58 20.74 10.66
N MET A 102 -5.97 20.19 11.71
CA MET A 102 -6.24 20.65 13.07
C MET A 102 -5.69 22.07 13.32
N ILE A 103 -4.49 22.36 12.79
CA ILE A 103 -3.89 23.70 12.88
C ILE A 103 -4.76 24.71 12.12
N GLU A 104 -5.22 24.36 10.92
CA GLU A 104 -6.13 25.19 10.12
C GLU A 104 -7.44 25.47 10.86
N ALA A 105 -8.07 24.43 11.45
CA ALA A 105 -9.28 24.60 12.24
C ALA A 105 -9.09 25.49 13.48
N ALA A 106 -7.96 25.35 14.18
CA ALA A 106 -7.61 26.18 15.33
C ALA A 106 -7.36 27.64 14.90
N ASN A 107 -6.65 27.85 13.81
CA ASN A 107 -6.41 29.19 13.25
C ASN A 107 -7.73 29.84 12.85
N ASN A 108 -8.64 29.12 12.18
CA ASN A 108 -9.96 29.62 11.83
C ASN A 108 -10.76 30.09 13.06
N LEU A 109 -10.70 29.32 14.16
CA LEU A 109 -11.34 29.66 15.43
C LEU A 109 -10.71 30.90 16.10
N LEU A 110 -9.38 31.06 15.99
CA LEU A 110 -8.66 32.21 16.55
C LEU A 110 -8.83 33.48 15.70
N THR A 111 -9.02 33.34 14.38
CA THR A 111 -9.22 34.47 13.46
C THR A 111 -10.64 35.04 13.46
N SER A 112 -11.63 34.38 14.07
CA SER A 112 -12.93 35.01 14.31
C SER A 112 -12.81 36.09 15.39
N LYS A 113 -12.28 37.25 14.99
CA LYS A 113 -12.32 38.50 15.74
C LYS A 113 -13.76 39.02 15.78
N THR A 114 -14.59 38.46 16.64
CA THR A 114 -15.72 39.18 17.24
C THR A 114 -15.90 38.64 18.64
N GLU A 115 -16.01 39.53 19.62
CA GLU A 115 -16.38 39.22 21.02
C GLU A 115 -17.84 38.74 21.13
N THR A 116 -18.28 37.86 20.23
CA THR A 116 -19.55 37.17 20.37
C THR A 116 -19.34 36.07 21.39
N ASN A 117 -19.81 36.35 22.61
CA ASN A 117 -20.02 35.37 23.67
C ASN A 117 -20.55 34.06 23.06
N ALA A 118 -20.09 32.89 23.53
CA ALA A 118 -20.43 31.58 22.95
C ALA A 118 -21.94 31.38 22.70
N PHE A 119 -22.76 32.06 23.50
CA PHE A 119 -24.20 32.16 23.34
C PHE A 119 -24.64 32.80 22.00
N GLY A 120 -24.02 33.89 21.55
CA GLY A 120 -24.33 34.54 20.28
C GLY A 120 -24.06 33.65 19.06
N VAL A 121 -22.96 32.89 19.10
CA VAL A 121 -22.65 31.89 18.05
C VAL A 121 -23.67 30.76 18.05
N TYR A 122 -24.05 30.27 19.23
CA TYR A 122 -25.09 29.25 19.37
C TYR A 122 -26.45 29.72 18.87
N VAL A 123 -26.87 30.93 19.24
CA VAL A 123 -28.13 31.53 18.79
C VAL A 123 -28.13 31.73 17.28
N GLY A 124 -27.04 32.28 16.71
CA GLY A 124 -26.92 32.46 15.26
C GLY A 124 -27.05 31.14 14.49
N LYS A 125 -26.34 30.10 14.93
CA LYS A 125 -26.44 28.76 14.33
C LYS A 125 -27.84 28.16 14.48
N LYS A 126 -28.52 28.40 15.60
CA LYS A 126 -29.91 27.97 15.80
C LYS A 126 -30.91 28.74 14.95
N MET A 127 -30.63 30.01 14.65
CA MET A 127 -31.46 30.79 13.73
C MET A 127 -31.28 30.32 12.29
N GLU A 128 -30.06 29.98 11.84
CA GLU A 128 -29.82 29.43 10.48
C GLU A 128 -30.64 28.16 10.16
N GLU A 129 -30.98 27.36 11.17
CA GLU A 129 -31.84 26.17 11.03
C GLU A 129 -33.33 26.51 10.80
N ILE A 130 -33.74 27.76 11.03
CA ILE A 130 -35.13 28.23 10.93
C ILE A 130 -35.37 28.89 9.57
N PRO A 131 -36.46 28.58 8.85
CA PRO A 131 -36.81 29.26 7.60
C PRO A 131 -36.92 30.78 7.77
N LEU A 132 -36.39 31.55 6.82
CA LEU A 132 -36.26 33.02 6.87
C LEU A 132 -37.55 33.76 7.28
N GLY A 133 -38.73 33.28 6.85
CA GLY A 133 -40.01 33.88 7.23
C GLY A 133 -40.32 33.77 8.73
N GLN A 134 -39.98 32.64 9.36
CA GLN A 134 -40.26 32.40 10.78
C GLN A 134 -39.25 33.08 11.70
N GLN A 135 -38.03 33.33 11.23
CA GLN A 135 -37.03 34.10 11.98
C GLN A 135 -37.53 35.52 12.25
N ARG A 136 -38.11 36.17 11.24
CA ARG A 136 -38.64 37.54 11.37
C ARG A 136 -39.78 37.61 12.37
N ASP A 137 -40.74 36.69 12.27
CA ASP A 137 -41.89 36.66 13.16
C ASP A 137 -41.49 36.41 14.64
N LEU A 138 -40.45 35.61 14.86
CA LEU A 138 -39.90 35.37 16.20
C LEU A 138 -39.19 36.60 16.76
N ALA A 139 -38.40 37.30 15.92
CA ALA A 139 -37.72 38.52 16.31
C ALA A 139 -38.72 39.64 16.65
N GLU A 140 -39.76 39.82 15.82
CA GLU A 140 -40.81 40.81 16.06
C GLU A 140 -41.55 40.56 17.39
N LYS A 141 -41.86 39.29 17.70
CA LYS A 141 -42.48 38.92 18.98
C LYS A 141 -41.58 39.23 20.18
N LEU A 142 -40.30 38.84 20.12
CA LEU A 142 -39.35 39.07 21.22
C LEU A 142 -39.07 40.55 21.43
N ILE A 143 -38.93 41.34 20.35
CA ILE A 143 -38.75 42.79 20.45
C ILE A 143 -39.97 43.43 21.09
N SER A 144 -41.19 43.02 20.70
CA SER A 144 -42.43 43.52 21.29
C SER A 144 -42.52 43.21 22.79
N GLU A 145 -42.11 42.00 23.19
CA GLU A 145 -42.07 41.58 24.58
C GLU A 145 -41.03 42.35 25.41
N ILE A 146 -39.83 42.58 24.86
CA ILE A 146 -38.79 43.40 25.50
C ILE A 146 -39.27 44.84 25.68
N MET A 147 -39.84 45.44 24.64
CA MET A 147 -40.40 46.80 24.71
C MET A 147 -41.49 46.90 25.78
N PHE A 148 -42.41 45.93 25.83
CA PHE A 148 -43.45 45.87 26.85
C PHE A 148 -42.90 45.75 28.28
N LEU A 149 -41.84 44.95 28.48
CA LEU A 149 -41.19 44.80 29.79
C LEU A 149 -40.46 46.07 30.22
N VAL A 150 -39.83 46.79 29.28
CA VAL A 150 -39.17 48.07 29.53
C VAL A 150 -40.19 49.12 29.96
N ASP A 151 -41.31 49.24 29.24
CA ASP A 151 -42.38 50.19 29.56
C ASP A 151 -42.99 49.93 30.95
N LYS A 152 -43.02 48.67 31.38
CA LYS A 152 -43.47 48.26 32.72
C LYS A 152 -42.48 48.61 33.85
N GLN A 153 -41.20 48.77 33.54
CA GLN A 153 -40.17 49.15 34.51
C GLN A 153 -40.04 50.67 34.65
N THR A 154 -40.59 51.45 33.72
CA THR A 154 -40.60 52.92 33.73
C THR A 154 -41.81 53.55 34.46
N ILE A 155 -42.58 52.76 35.21
CA ILE A 155 -43.67 53.20 36.12
C ILE A 155 -43.26 52.89 37.55
#